data_AF-A0A4U7F3P3-F1
#
_entry.id   AF-A0A4U7F3P3-F1
#
_cell.length_a   1.000
_cell.length_b   1.000
_cell.length_c   1.000
_cell.angle_alpha   90.00
_cell.angle_beta   90.00
_cell.angle_gamma   90.00
#
_symmetry.space_group_name_H-M   'P 1'
#
loop_
_entity.id
_entity.type
_entity.pdbx_description
1 polymer ?
#
loop_
_entity_poly.entity_id
_entity_poly.type
_entity_poly.pdbx_seq_one_letter_code
_entity_poly.pdbx_strand_id
1 'polypeptide(L)'
;MHTRGTFAPESRADALERYEEVGPVAQVVVREATKAMEFDADEYDERVTPEVVQTARDAAFAELLAVHVGDDGEFDAWLADSEFDDEDVVRIGSENVENVVWHPIPFADTVIAATYQEEPDAAASTLRRNAFGRVYREEFYESGR
;
A
#
# COMPACT_ATOMS: atom_id res chain seq x y z
N MET A 1 -9.64 8.54 -15.69
CA MET A 1 -9.30 8.13 -14.32
C MET A 1 -10.19 6.99 -13.89
N HIS A 2 -9.62 5.93 -13.32
CA HIS A 2 -10.34 4.87 -12.64
C HIS A 2 -9.64 4.50 -11.33
N THR A 3 -10.32 3.79 -10.44
CA THR A 3 -9.79 3.41 -9.13
C THR A 3 -9.64 1.90 -9.03
N ARG A 4 -8.54 1.45 -8.44
CA ARG A 4 -8.24 0.04 -8.16
C ARG A 4 -8.02 -0.17 -6.67
N GLY A 5 -8.46 -1.30 -6.12
CA GLY A 5 -8.57 -1.44 -4.67
C GLY A 5 -9.82 -0.74 -4.13
N THR A 6 -10.06 -0.86 -2.84
CA THR A 6 -11.36 -0.50 -2.25
C THR A 6 -11.27 0.32 -0.97
N PHE A 7 -10.06 0.56 -0.46
CA PHE A 7 -9.86 1.17 0.84
C PHE A 7 -9.04 2.47 0.74
N ALA A 8 -9.66 3.59 1.06
CA ALA A 8 -9.03 4.90 1.19
C ALA A 8 -9.25 5.41 2.62
N PRO A 9 -8.32 5.14 3.56
CA PRO A 9 -8.49 5.60 4.94
C PRO A 9 -8.34 7.12 5.03
N GLU A 10 -9.31 7.77 5.67
CA GLU A 10 -9.26 9.22 5.94
C GLU A 10 -8.53 9.51 7.26
N SER A 11 -8.53 8.55 8.20
CA SER A 11 -7.86 8.68 9.50
C SER A 11 -6.87 7.55 9.79
N ARG A 12 -5.88 7.84 10.64
CA ARG A 12 -4.95 6.84 11.19
C ARG A 12 -5.69 5.71 11.91
N ALA A 13 -6.76 6.03 12.62
CA ALA A 13 -7.54 5.05 13.37
C ALA A 13 -8.21 4.04 12.43
N ASP A 14 -8.82 4.52 11.34
CA ASP A 14 -9.44 3.64 10.33
C ASP A 14 -8.39 2.77 9.63
N ALA A 15 -7.23 3.34 9.32
CA ALA A 15 -6.11 2.60 8.75
C ALA A 15 -5.63 1.49 9.69
N LEU A 16 -5.47 1.78 10.98
CA LEU A 16 -5.01 0.82 11.98
C LEU A 16 -6.04 -0.27 12.25
N GLU A 17 -7.32 0.08 12.38
CA GLU A 17 -8.42 -0.89 12.53
C GLU A 17 -8.42 -1.88 11.37
N ARG A 18 -8.40 -1.38 10.13
CA ARG A 18 -8.34 -2.25 8.95
C ARG A 18 -7.06 -3.08 8.92
N TYR A 19 -5.93 -2.50 9.34
CA TYR A 19 -4.67 -3.22 9.42
C TYR A 19 -4.77 -4.41 10.41
N GLU A 20 -5.41 -4.23 11.57
CA GLU A 20 -5.70 -5.27 12.56
C GLU A 20 -6.59 -6.38 12.03
N GLU A 21 -7.65 -6.03 11.29
CA GLU A 21 -8.56 -7.00 10.68
C GLU A 21 -7.87 -7.92 9.65
N VAL A 22 -6.84 -7.44 8.96
CA VAL A 22 -6.10 -8.22 7.95
C VAL A 22 -5.16 -9.26 8.57
N GLY A 23 -4.75 -9.09 9.84
CA GLY A 23 -3.79 -9.97 10.51
C GLY A 23 -4.15 -11.46 10.49
N PRO A 24 -5.37 -11.85 10.93
CA PRO A 24 -5.81 -13.23 10.86
C PRO A 24 -5.81 -13.81 9.43
N VAL A 25 -6.19 -13.00 8.44
CA VAL A 25 -6.20 -13.42 7.03
C VAL A 25 -4.77 -13.71 6.54
N ALA A 26 -3.83 -12.81 6.84
CA ALA A 26 -2.42 -12.99 6.46
C ALA A 26 -1.82 -14.27 7.05
N GLN A 27 -2.09 -14.55 8.33
CA GLN A 27 -1.63 -15.77 8.98
C GLN A 27 -2.19 -17.03 8.31
N VAL A 28 -3.48 -17.02 7.95
CA VAL A 28 -4.11 -18.15 7.23
C VAL A 28 -3.47 -18.33 5.86
N VAL A 29 -3.27 -17.25 5.10
CA VAL A 29 -2.65 -17.31 3.76
C VAL A 29 -1.24 -17.89 3.83
N VAL A 30 -0.40 -17.40 4.76
CA VAL A 30 0.97 -17.93 4.94
C VAL A 30 0.93 -19.42 5.27
N ARG A 31 0.06 -19.84 6.20
CA ARG A 31 -0.06 -21.25 6.59
C ARG A 31 -0.50 -22.16 5.43
N GLU A 32 -1.47 -21.74 4.63
CA GLU A 32 -1.92 -22.54 3.49
C GLU A 32 -0.85 -22.58 2.39
N ALA A 33 -0.10 -21.49 2.18
CA ALA A 33 1.01 -21.45 1.24
C ALA A 33 2.14 -22.41 1.65
N THR A 34 2.57 -22.41 2.92
CA THR A 34 3.61 -23.34 3.40
C THR A 34 3.16 -24.79 3.39
N LYS A 35 1.87 -25.03 3.66
CA LYS A 35 1.28 -26.37 3.53
C LYS A 35 1.30 -26.87 2.08
N ALA A 36 1.01 -26.00 1.11
CA ALA A 36 1.12 -26.33 -0.31
C ALA A 36 2.58 -26.59 -0.75
N MET A 37 3.54 -26.03 -0.01
CA MET A 37 4.98 -26.31 -0.17
C MET A 37 5.45 -27.54 0.60
N GLU A 38 4.54 -28.29 1.23
CA GLU A 38 4.81 -29.51 1.99
C GLU A 38 5.73 -29.31 3.21
N PHE A 39 5.75 -28.11 3.80
CA PHE A 39 6.47 -27.89 5.06
C PHE A 39 5.86 -28.78 6.14
N ASP A 40 6.73 -29.46 6.90
CA ASP A 40 6.32 -30.12 8.12
C ASP A 40 6.22 -29.12 9.30
N ALA A 41 5.87 -29.61 10.49
CA ALA A 41 5.69 -28.75 11.65
C ALA A 41 6.99 -28.10 12.13
N ASP A 42 8.10 -28.85 12.10
CA ASP A 42 9.40 -28.34 12.55
C ASP A 42 9.92 -27.28 11.57
N GLU A 43 9.80 -27.51 10.26
CA GLU A 43 10.16 -26.52 9.23
C GLU A 43 9.26 -25.28 9.28
N TYR A 44 7.95 -25.45 9.53
CA TYR A 44 7.04 -24.33 9.71
C TYR A 44 7.46 -23.46 10.90
N ASP A 45 7.70 -24.05 12.06
CA ASP A 45 8.06 -23.33 13.28
C ASP A 45 9.44 -22.64 13.16
N GLU A 46 10.38 -23.23 12.43
CA GLU A 46 11.70 -22.62 12.17
C GLU A 46 11.60 -21.44 11.19
N ARG A 47 10.84 -21.58 10.11
CA ARG A 47 10.89 -20.65 8.97
C ARG A 47 9.78 -19.61 8.97
N VAL A 48 8.62 -19.91 9.55
CA VAL A 48 7.47 -18.99 9.61
C VAL A 48 7.54 -18.18 10.90
N THR A 49 8.47 -17.21 10.89
CA THR A 49 8.64 -16.30 12.02
C THR A 49 7.48 -15.29 12.09
N PRO A 50 7.30 -14.60 13.24
CA PRO A 50 6.36 -13.49 13.33
C PRO A 50 6.58 -12.41 12.25
N GLU A 51 7.83 -12.17 11.83
CA GLU A 51 8.19 -11.23 10.77
C GLU A 51 7.66 -11.66 9.40
N VAL A 52 7.64 -12.96 9.10
CA VAL A 52 7.04 -13.49 7.86
C VAL A 52 5.54 -13.20 7.80
N VAL A 53 4.83 -13.48 8.90
CA VAL A 53 3.39 -13.20 9.00
C VAL A 53 3.12 -11.69 8.94
N GLN A 54 3.95 -10.89 9.61
CA GLN A 54 3.88 -9.43 9.55
C GLN A 54 4.07 -8.91 8.12
N THR A 55 5.07 -9.42 7.39
CA THR A 55 5.31 -9.04 5.98
C THR A 55 4.13 -9.39 5.08
N ALA A 56 3.50 -10.56 5.31
CA ALA A 56 2.30 -10.94 4.57
C ALA A 56 1.11 -10.03 4.90
N ARG A 57 1.00 -9.59 6.16
CA ARG A 57 -0.04 -8.66 6.62
C ARG A 57 0.16 -7.26 6.03
N ASP A 58 1.39 -6.75 6.06
CA ASP A 58 1.80 -5.49 5.42
C ASP A 58 1.36 -5.49 3.95
N ALA A 59 1.72 -6.55 3.20
CA ALA A 59 1.37 -6.68 1.79
C ALA A 59 -0.15 -6.80 1.56
N ALA A 60 -0.84 -7.62 2.34
CA ALA A 60 -2.28 -7.81 2.22
C ALA A 60 -3.06 -6.51 2.48
N PHE A 61 -2.66 -5.72 3.48
CA PHE A 61 -3.23 -4.40 3.72
C PHE A 61 -2.95 -3.45 2.56
N ALA A 62 -1.70 -3.39 2.09
CA ALA A 62 -1.32 -2.50 0.99
C ALA A 62 -2.13 -2.77 -0.29
N GLU A 63 -2.45 -4.04 -0.59
CA GLU A 63 -3.29 -4.42 -1.74
C GLU A 63 -4.76 -3.97 -1.63
N LEU A 64 -5.26 -3.66 -0.42
CA LEU A 64 -6.60 -3.08 -0.26
C LEU A 64 -6.64 -1.60 -0.66
N LEU A 65 -5.50 -0.90 -0.60
CA LEU A 65 -5.44 0.53 -0.80
C LEU A 65 -5.99 0.92 -2.18
N ALA A 66 -6.89 1.90 -2.15
CA ALA A 66 -7.49 2.50 -3.33
C ALA A 66 -6.44 3.35 -4.05
N VAL A 67 -6.11 2.97 -5.27
CA VAL A 67 -5.15 3.62 -6.12
C VAL A 67 -5.90 4.20 -7.32
N HIS A 68 -5.81 5.51 -7.49
CA HIS A 68 -6.27 6.18 -8.69
C HIS A 68 -5.28 5.92 -9.82
N VAL A 69 -5.80 5.72 -11.03
CA VAL A 69 -5.04 5.44 -12.24
C VAL A 69 -5.51 6.39 -13.33
N GLY A 70 -4.60 7.19 -13.85
CA GLY A 70 -4.88 8.22 -14.85
C GLY A 70 -3.62 8.73 -15.53
N ASP A 71 -3.78 9.80 -16.29
CA ASP A 71 -2.68 10.60 -16.84
C ASP A 71 -2.34 11.80 -15.95
N ASP A 72 -1.25 12.50 -16.26
CA ASP A 72 -0.72 13.63 -15.50
C ASP A 72 -1.73 14.79 -15.45
N GLY A 73 -2.52 14.99 -16.52
CA GLY A 73 -3.58 16.00 -16.53
C GLY A 73 -4.75 15.64 -15.60
N GLU A 74 -5.11 14.36 -15.52
CA GLU A 74 -6.09 13.87 -14.56
C GLU A 74 -5.58 13.95 -13.11
N PHE A 75 -4.28 13.75 -12.90
CA PHE A 75 -3.65 13.93 -11.60
C PHE A 75 -3.61 15.40 -11.19
N ASP A 76 -3.17 16.31 -12.07
CA ASP A 76 -3.14 17.75 -11.81
C ASP A 76 -4.54 18.29 -11.52
N ALA A 77 -5.55 17.85 -12.27
CA ALA A 77 -6.94 18.21 -12.02
C ALA A 77 -7.42 17.69 -10.66
N TRP A 78 -7.07 16.44 -10.30
CA TRP A 78 -7.38 15.89 -8.99
C TRP A 78 -6.69 16.67 -7.86
N LEU A 79 -5.40 17.00 -8.01
CA LEU A 79 -4.61 17.71 -7.01
C LEU A 79 -5.18 19.11 -6.76
N ALA A 80 -5.51 19.84 -7.84
CA ALA A 80 -6.08 21.19 -7.77
C ALA A 80 -7.45 21.25 -7.06
N ASP A 81 -8.22 20.16 -7.08
CA ASP A 81 -9.51 20.03 -6.39
C ASP A 81 -9.38 19.36 -5.00
N SER A 82 -8.19 18.89 -4.63
CA SER A 82 -7.92 18.19 -3.37
C SER A 82 -7.47 19.15 -2.26
N GLU A 83 -7.23 18.60 -1.06
CA GLU A 83 -6.64 19.33 0.06
C GLU A 83 -5.11 19.36 0.05
N PHE A 84 -4.47 18.66 -0.89
CA PHE A 84 -3.03 18.52 -0.98
C PHE A 84 -2.42 19.51 -1.97
N ASP A 85 -1.17 19.88 -1.71
CA ASP A 85 -0.34 20.70 -2.58
C ASP A 85 0.81 19.88 -3.20
N ASP A 86 1.53 20.45 -4.16
CA ASP A 86 2.69 19.81 -4.81
C ASP A 86 3.77 19.34 -3.80
N GLU A 87 3.87 19.98 -2.64
CA GLU A 87 4.83 19.63 -1.59
C GLU A 87 4.49 18.34 -0.84
N ASP A 88 3.21 17.93 -0.85
CA ASP A 88 2.74 16.69 -0.23
C ASP A 88 2.98 15.46 -1.13
N VAL A 89 3.33 15.68 -2.40
CA VAL A 89 3.43 14.63 -3.41
C VAL A 89 4.82 13.99 -3.41
N VAL A 90 4.86 12.70 -3.04
CA VAL A 90 6.04 11.86 -3.21
C VAL A 90 5.91 11.07 -4.53
N ARG A 91 6.53 11.61 -5.59
CA ARG A 91 6.51 11.01 -6.93
C ARG A 91 7.66 10.02 -7.15
N ILE A 92 7.32 8.83 -7.65
CA ILE A 92 8.25 7.73 -7.93
C ILE A 92 8.26 7.42 -9.42
N GLY A 93 9.44 7.33 -10.02
CA GLY A 93 9.61 6.95 -11.42
C GLY A 93 10.23 8.06 -12.25
N SER A 94 9.84 8.15 -13.53
CA SER A 94 10.45 9.05 -14.51
C SER A 94 9.56 10.25 -14.73
N GLU A 95 10.16 11.44 -14.72
CA GLU A 95 9.48 12.71 -15.03
C GLU A 95 9.02 12.80 -16.51
N ASN A 96 9.54 11.94 -17.38
CA ASN A 96 9.24 11.93 -18.82
C ASN A 96 8.04 11.03 -19.19
N VAL A 97 7.19 10.69 -18.23
CA VAL A 97 6.13 9.70 -18.40
C VAL A 97 4.81 10.30 -17.93
N GLU A 98 3.84 10.34 -18.84
CA GLU A 98 2.60 11.07 -18.65
C GLU A 98 1.53 10.27 -17.90
N ASN A 99 1.67 8.95 -17.71
CA ASN A 99 0.70 8.21 -16.88
C ASN A 99 1.17 8.10 -15.44
N VAL A 100 0.21 8.19 -14.51
CA VAL A 100 0.46 8.23 -13.09
C VAL A 100 -0.61 7.45 -12.34
N VAL A 101 -0.16 6.73 -11.32
CA VAL A 101 -1.03 6.21 -10.27
C VAL A 101 -0.79 6.98 -8.99
N TRP A 102 -1.83 7.21 -8.19
CA TRP A 102 -1.68 7.93 -6.92
C TRP A 102 -2.62 7.42 -5.84
N HIS A 103 -2.21 7.62 -4.58
CA HIS A 103 -2.99 7.31 -3.39
C HIS A 103 -2.78 8.41 -2.36
N PRO A 104 -3.83 9.18 -2.00
CA PRO A 104 -3.77 10.13 -0.91
C PRO A 104 -3.81 9.44 0.45
N ILE A 105 -3.11 10.02 1.43
CA ILE A 105 -3.11 9.59 2.83
C ILE A 105 -3.38 10.85 3.68
N PRO A 106 -4.65 11.28 3.83
CA PRO A 106 -4.99 12.58 4.42
C PRO A 106 -4.45 12.79 5.83
N PHE A 107 -4.53 11.77 6.69
CA PHE A 107 -4.04 11.87 8.07
C PHE A 107 -2.52 12.00 8.21
N ALA A 108 -1.77 11.91 7.11
CA ALA A 108 -0.32 12.07 7.06
C ALA A 108 0.11 13.18 6.09
N ASP A 109 -0.83 14.00 5.59
CA ASP A 109 -0.56 15.10 4.65
C ASP A 109 0.36 14.66 3.51
N THR A 110 0.09 13.50 2.90
CA THR A 110 0.98 12.88 1.90
C THR A 110 0.20 12.23 0.78
N VAL A 111 0.70 12.38 -0.45
CA VAL A 111 0.24 11.63 -1.64
C VAL A 111 1.40 10.82 -2.19
N ILE A 112 1.26 9.50 -2.27
CA ILE A 112 2.25 8.68 -2.99
C ILE A 112 1.81 8.54 -4.43
N ALA A 113 2.67 8.93 -5.36
CA ALA A 113 2.45 8.80 -6.79
C ALA A 113 3.53 7.95 -7.47
N ALA A 114 3.16 7.19 -8.49
CA ALA A 114 4.11 6.46 -9.32
C ALA A 114 3.79 6.59 -10.81
N THR A 115 4.78 6.94 -11.62
CA THR A 115 4.61 7.11 -13.07
C THR A 115 4.77 5.77 -13.82
N TYR A 116 4.09 5.58 -14.95
CA TYR A 116 4.20 4.35 -15.76
C TYR A 116 3.97 4.57 -17.26
N GLN A 117 4.62 3.79 -18.11
CA GLN A 117 4.39 3.84 -19.56
C GLN A 117 3.22 2.94 -19.96
N GLU A 118 3.36 1.63 -19.77
CA GLU A 118 2.36 0.65 -20.26
C GLU A 118 1.78 -0.26 -19.17
N GLU A 119 2.41 -0.31 -17.99
CA GLU A 119 2.06 -1.28 -16.93
C GLU A 119 1.46 -0.62 -15.67
N PRO A 120 0.16 -0.26 -15.68
CA PRO A 120 -0.50 0.38 -14.54
C PRO A 120 -0.58 -0.54 -13.30
N ASP A 121 -0.64 -1.87 -13.49
CA ASP A 121 -0.66 -2.84 -12.38
C ASP A 121 0.67 -2.88 -11.62
N ALA A 122 1.78 -2.87 -12.36
CA ALA A 122 3.12 -2.81 -11.76
C ALA A 122 3.35 -1.47 -11.04
N ALA A 123 2.85 -0.38 -11.62
CA ALA A 123 2.88 0.94 -11.02
C ALA A 123 2.09 0.99 -9.71
N ALA A 124 0.85 0.49 -9.70
CA ALA A 124 0.01 0.42 -8.51
C ALA A 124 0.65 -0.44 -7.40
N SER A 125 1.25 -1.58 -7.76
CA SER A 125 1.97 -2.42 -6.79
C SER A 125 3.21 -1.71 -6.21
N THR A 126 3.93 -0.96 -7.04
CA THR A 126 5.09 -0.15 -6.60
C THR A 126 4.66 0.96 -5.66
N LEU A 127 3.59 1.68 -6.02
CA LEU A 127 2.99 2.72 -5.18
C LEU A 127 2.56 2.14 -3.84
N ARG A 128 1.81 1.03 -3.82
CA ARG A 128 1.30 0.40 -2.59
C ARG A 128 2.42 0.01 -1.64
N ARG A 129 3.50 -0.58 -2.18
CA ARG A 129 4.70 -0.90 -1.40
C ARG A 129 5.36 0.33 -0.80
N ASN A 130 5.42 1.44 -1.55
CA ASN A 130 5.99 2.69 -1.05
C ASN A 130 5.08 3.38 -0.04
N ALA A 131 3.77 3.42 -0.27
CA ALA A 131 2.79 3.94 0.69
C ALA A 131 2.89 3.20 2.01
N PHE A 132 2.91 1.85 1.98
CA PHE A 132 3.07 1.08 3.19
C PHE A 132 4.42 1.34 3.87
N GLY A 133 5.51 1.16 3.13
CA GLY A 133 6.86 1.20 3.69
C GLY A 133 7.29 2.57 4.21
N ARG A 134 6.76 3.66 3.65
CA ARG A 134 7.15 5.04 3.99
C ARG A 134 6.21 5.72 4.98
N VAL A 135 4.92 5.39 4.95
CA VAL A 135 3.91 6.12 5.74
C VAL A 135 3.26 5.18 6.74
N TYR A 136 2.52 4.17 6.26
CA TYR A 136 1.75 3.30 7.16
C TYR A 136 2.64 2.53 8.16
N ARG A 137 3.85 2.12 7.76
CA ARG A 137 4.79 1.43 8.66
C ARG A 137 5.18 2.31 9.86
N GLU A 138 5.51 3.58 9.63
CA GLU A 138 5.83 4.52 10.70
C GLU A 138 4.62 4.71 11.63
N GLU A 139 3.45 4.89 11.01
CA GLU A 139 2.19 5.09 11.71
C GLU A 139 1.76 3.87 12.53
N PHE A 140 2.04 2.65 12.08
CA PHE A 140 1.61 1.41 12.75
C PHE A 140 2.61 0.89 13.79
N TYR A 141 3.91 1.09 13.58
CA TYR A 141 4.94 0.44 14.41
C TYR A 141 5.85 1.41 15.16
N GLU A 142 6.06 2.61 14.63
CA GLU A 142 7.02 3.57 15.22
C GLU A 142 6.32 4.64 16.07
N SER A 143 4.98 4.72 15.97
CA SER A 143 4.12 5.56 16.80
C SER A 143 3.98 5.01 18.23
N GLY A 144 5.07 5.04 18.99
CA GLY A 144 5.09 4.94 20.45
C GLY A 144 4.88 6.31 21.12
N ARG A 145 3.72 6.96 20.89
CA ARG A 145 3.28 8.13 21.67
C ARG A 145 1.98 7.86 22.40
#